data_AF-A0A8C5UER1-F1
#
_entry.id   AF-A0A8C5UER1-F1
#
_cell.length_a   1.000
_cell.length_b   1.000
_cell.length_c   1.000
_cell.angle_alpha   90.00
_cell.angle_beta   90.00
_cell.angle_gamma   90.00
#
_symmetry.space_group_name_H-M   'P 1'
#
loop_
_entity.id
_entity.type
_entity.pdbx_description
1 polymer ?
#
loop_
_entity_poly.entity_id
_entity_poly.type
_entity_poly.pdbx_seq_one_letter_code
_entity_poly.pdbx_strand_id
1 'polypeptide(L)'
;MAASASLLLLLLPRCCAAAGPSPSPPEPPEPPGPEPPALPESALLQPTVLLAILARNAAHTLPHVLGCIERLSYPKSRIALWAATDHNIDNTTAMLREWLKNVQHLYHDVEWRPMEEPP
;
A
#
# COMPACT_ATOMS: atom_id res chain seq x y z
N MET A 1 -23.70 -20.08 -25.88
CA MET A 1 -22.44 -20.05 -26.66
C MET A 1 -22.63 -19.06 -27.79
N ALA A 2 -22.23 -17.81 -27.60
CA ALA A 2 -22.30 -16.79 -28.65
C ALA A 2 -21.01 -16.86 -29.46
N ALA A 3 -21.15 -17.20 -30.74
CA ALA A 3 -20.07 -17.28 -31.71
C ALA A 3 -19.92 -15.95 -32.45
N SER A 4 -18.67 -15.73 -32.82
CA SER A 4 -18.06 -14.54 -33.39
C SER A 4 -18.43 -14.28 -34.86
N ALA A 5 -18.07 -13.06 -35.28
CA ALA A 5 -17.48 -12.67 -36.56
C ALA A 5 -18.34 -11.95 -37.61
N SER A 6 -17.98 -10.67 -37.78
CA SER A 6 -17.61 -10.00 -39.03
C SER A 6 -18.60 -9.92 -40.19
N LEU A 7 -18.99 -8.69 -40.57
CA LEU A 7 -18.80 -8.25 -41.94
C LEU A 7 -18.73 -6.72 -42.09
N LEU A 8 -17.76 -6.33 -42.90
CA LEU A 8 -17.35 -5.04 -43.44
C LEU A 8 -18.40 -4.45 -44.41
N LEU A 9 -18.46 -3.11 -44.56
CA LEU A 9 -18.44 -2.33 -45.82
C LEU A 9 -18.77 -0.84 -45.52
N LEU A 10 -17.75 0.03 -45.55
CA LEU A 10 -17.40 0.95 -46.66
C LEU A 10 -18.41 2.06 -46.91
N LEU A 11 -17.98 3.32 -46.75
CA LEU A 11 -18.39 4.47 -47.58
C LEU A 11 -17.39 5.64 -47.38
N LEU A 12 -16.52 5.83 -48.37
CA LEU A 12 -15.71 7.05 -48.56
C LEU A 12 -16.58 8.16 -49.17
N PRO A 13 -16.20 9.44 -48.96
CA PRO A 13 -16.13 10.34 -50.09
C PRO A 13 -14.81 11.12 -50.18
N ARG A 14 -14.38 11.28 -51.44
CA ARG A 14 -13.28 12.14 -51.93
C ARG A 14 -13.51 13.60 -51.54
N CYS A 15 -12.42 14.33 -51.30
CA CYS A 15 -12.18 15.76 -51.54
C CYS A 15 -10.80 16.07 -50.92
N CYS A 16 -9.86 16.85 -51.43
CA CYS A 16 -9.59 17.54 -52.69
C CYS A 16 -8.06 17.73 -52.71
N ALA A 17 -7.49 17.91 -53.90
CA ALA A 17 -6.08 18.25 -54.06
C ALA A 17 -5.72 19.56 -53.34
N ALA A 18 -4.54 19.61 -52.72
CA ALA A 18 -3.85 20.85 -52.41
C ALA A 18 -2.36 20.68 -52.76
N ALA A 19 -1.89 21.54 -53.64
CA ALA A 19 -0.51 21.64 -54.06
C ALA A 19 0.29 22.55 -53.11
N GLY A 20 1.54 22.17 -52.84
CA GLY A 20 2.63 22.99 -52.25
C GLY A 20 2.66 23.06 -50.70
N PRO A 21 3.82 23.34 -50.06
CA PRO A 21 5.05 23.94 -50.60
C PRO A 21 6.36 23.15 -50.31
N SER A 22 7.45 23.69 -50.86
CA SER A 22 8.88 23.37 -50.69
C SER A 22 9.29 22.91 -49.27
N PRO A 23 10.29 22.00 -49.12
CA PRO A 23 10.83 21.66 -47.80
C PRO A 23 11.46 22.89 -47.14
N SER A 24 10.92 23.29 -45.99
CA SER A 24 11.52 24.27 -45.09
C SER A 24 12.80 23.69 -44.47
N PRO A 25 13.83 24.50 -44.16
CA PRO A 25 15.01 24.04 -43.43
C PRO A 25 14.63 23.52 -42.03
N PRO A 26 15.43 22.62 -41.42
CA PRO A 26 15.15 22.09 -40.09
C PRO A 26 15.12 23.23 -39.06
N GLU A 27 14.03 23.32 -38.31
CA GLU A 27 13.84 24.31 -37.25
C GLU A 27 14.84 24.03 -36.10
N PRO A 28 15.47 25.06 -35.50
CA PRO A 28 16.34 24.89 -34.34
C PRO A 28 15.56 24.24 -33.18
N PRO A 29 16.23 23.50 -32.28
CA PRO A 29 15.56 22.92 -31.11
C PRO A 29 14.91 24.04 -30.28
N GLU A 30 13.60 23.96 -30.10
CA GLU A 30 12.86 24.89 -29.25
C GLU A 30 13.45 24.89 -27.83
N PRO A 31 13.62 26.07 -27.21
CA PRO A 31 14.09 26.15 -25.84
C PRO A 31 13.11 25.39 -24.93
N PRO A 32 13.58 24.69 -23.88
CA PRO A 32 12.70 24.00 -22.96
C PRO A 32 11.69 25.02 -22.39
N GLY A 33 10.41 24.77 -22.66
CA GLY A 33 9.31 25.59 -22.17
C GLY A 33 9.29 25.62 -20.63
N PRO A 34 8.62 26.62 -20.03
CA PRO A 34 8.51 26.71 -18.59
C PRO A 34 7.90 25.42 -18.04
N GLU A 35 8.63 24.77 -17.14
CA GLU A 35 8.17 23.53 -16.52
C GLU A 35 6.84 23.78 -15.80
N PRO A 36 5.86 22.86 -15.92
CA PRO A 36 4.59 23.01 -15.24
C PRO A 36 4.82 23.28 -13.75
N PRO A 37 4.09 24.21 -13.13
CA PRO A 37 4.22 24.44 -11.69
C PRO A 37 3.96 23.11 -10.96
N ALA A 38 4.85 22.79 -10.02
CA ALA A 38 4.70 21.61 -9.18
C ALA A 38 3.28 21.61 -8.58
N LEU A 39 2.50 20.56 -8.85
CA LEU A 39 1.18 20.42 -8.26
C LEU A 39 1.35 20.42 -6.74
N PRO A 40 0.43 21.05 -5.98
CA PRO A 40 0.47 21.00 -4.53
C PRO A 40 0.45 19.53 -4.11
N GLU A 41 1.46 19.14 -3.33
CA GLU A 41 1.51 17.82 -2.69
C GLU A 41 0.20 17.62 -1.92
N SER A 42 -0.50 16.53 -2.21
CA SER A 42 -1.76 16.21 -1.55
C SER A 42 -1.53 16.14 -0.03
N ALA A 43 -2.54 16.56 0.76
CA ALA A 43 -2.45 16.49 2.22
C ALA A 43 -2.00 15.08 2.65
N LEU A 44 -0.87 15.00 3.38
CA LEU A 44 -0.28 13.73 3.78
C LEU A 44 -1.30 12.92 4.58
N LEU A 45 -1.97 11.99 3.91
CA LEU A 45 -2.77 10.98 4.57
C LEU A 45 -1.83 10.20 5.47
N GLN A 46 -2.25 9.96 6.70
CA GLN A 46 -1.50 9.13 7.62
C GLN A 46 -1.32 7.72 7.00
N PRO A 47 -0.10 7.24 6.76
CA PRO A 47 0.12 5.97 6.08
C PRO A 47 -0.40 4.78 6.89
N THR A 48 -0.69 3.66 6.23
CA THR A 48 -0.90 2.41 6.96
C THR A 48 0.46 1.90 7.42
N VAL A 49 0.60 1.60 8.72
CA VAL A 49 1.85 1.15 9.33
C VAL A 49 1.71 -0.28 9.84
N LEU A 50 2.77 -1.07 9.72
CA LEU A 50 2.87 -2.40 10.31
C LEU A 50 3.72 -2.32 11.58
N LEU A 51 3.17 -2.78 12.70
CA LEU A 51 3.89 -2.91 13.96
C LEU A 51 4.16 -4.40 14.24
N ALA A 52 5.43 -4.78 14.09
CA ALA A 52 5.90 -6.13 14.39
C ALA A 52 6.29 -6.27 15.87
N ILE A 53 5.66 -7.21 16.57
CA ILE A 53 5.87 -7.53 17.98
C ILE A 53 6.52 -8.91 18.07
N LEU A 54 7.79 -8.93 18.48
CA LEU A 54 8.52 -10.15 18.78
C LEU A 54 8.72 -10.24 20.29
N ALA A 55 8.23 -11.30 20.91
CA ALA A 55 8.31 -11.46 22.36
C ALA A 55 8.92 -12.81 22.77
N ARG A 56 9.99 -12.74 23.56
CA ARG A 56 10.67 -13.89 24.16
C ARG A 56 10.97 -13.64 25.65
N ASN A 57 10.44 -14.48 26.54
CA ASN A 57 10.56 -14.41 28.01
C ASN A 57 10.35 -13.00 28.58
N ALA A 58 9.32 -12.32 28.10
CA ALA A 58 9.02 -10.92 28.36
C ALA A 58 7.77 -10.72 29.24
N ALA A 59 7.26 -11.74 29.95
CA ALA A 59 5.98 -11.67 30.64
C ALA A 59 5.87 -10.49 31.64
N HIS A 60 7.00 -10.08 32.24
CA HIS A 60 7.07 -8.99 33.21
C HIS A 60 7.10 -7.59 32.58
N THR A 61 7.65 -7.44 31.38
CA THR A 61 7.68 -6.14 30.66
C THR A 61 6.54 -5.98 29.67
N LEU A 62 5.99 -7.09 29.19
CA LEU A 62 4.98 -7.11 28.13
C LEU A 62 3.79 -6.20 28.43
N PRO A 63 3.15 -6.22 29.63
CA PRO A 63 2.04 -5.31 29.93
C PRO A 63 2.38 -3.83 29.76
N HIS A 64 3.62 -3.43 30.10
CA HIS A 64 4.06 -2.05 29.96
C HIS A 64 4.20 -1.66 28.49
N VAL A 65 4.77 -2.55 27.66
CA VAL A 65 4.92 -2.32 26.22
C VAL A 65 3.56 -2.26 25.54
N LEU A 66 2.66 -3.19 25.84
CA LEU A 66 1.31 -3.23 25.28
C LEU A 66 0.51 -1.97 25.66
N GLY A 67 0.62 -1.51 26.91
CA GLY A 67 0.03 -0.24 27.32
C GLY A 67 0.60 0.98 26.58
N CYS A 68 1.87 0.96 26.19
CA CYS A 68 2.44 2.01 25.33
C CYS A 68 1.83 1.98 23.92
N ILE A 69 1.64 0.79 23.35
CA ILE A 69 1.02 0.62 22.02
C ILE A 69 -0.42 1.11 22.02
N GLU A 70 -1.19 0.81 23.06
CA GLU A 70 -2.57 1.30 23.22
C GLU A 70 -2.66 2.82 23.28
N ARG A 71 -1.70 3.48 23.95
CA ARG A 71 -1.66 4.94 24.08
C ARG A 71 -1.08 5.69 22.88
N LEU A 72 -0.60 5.00 21.84
CA LEU A 72 -0.09 5.66 20.63
C LEU A 72 -1.13 6.62 20.05
N SER A 73 -0.75 7.90 19.89
CA SER A 73 -1.54 8.96 19.26
C SER A 73 -1.54 8.81 17.73
N TYR A 74 -1.89 7.62 17.26
CA TYR A 74 -2.01 7.27 15.85
C TYR A 74 -3.32 6.49 15.64
N PRO A 75 -4.05 6.70 14.54
CA PRO A 75 -5.30 6.01 14.28
C PRO A 75 -5.07 4.50 14.23
N LYS A 76 -5.70 3.77 15.16
CA LYS A 76 -5.58 2.30 15.26
C LYS A 76 -6.07 1.59 14.00
N SER A 77 -7.07 2.17 13.34
CA SER A 77 -7.58 1.73 12.03
C SER A 77 -6.57 1.78 10.88
N ARG A 78 -5.38 2.36 11.10
CA ARG A 78 -4.26 2.37 10.14
C ARG A 78 -3.03 1.62 10.63
N ILE A 79 -3.13 0.91 11.75
CA ILE A 79 -2.04 0.09 12.29
C ILE A 79 -2.41 -1.38 12.06
N ALA A 80 -1.56 -2.09 11.33
CA ALA A 80 -1.57 -3.54 11.29
C ALA A 80 -0.61 -4.08 12.37
N LEU A 81 -1.03 -5.08 13.13
CA LEU A 81 -0.22 -5.76 14.12
C LEU A 81 0.25 -7.10 13.56
N TRP A 82 1.54 -7.37 13.66
CA TRP A 82 2.09 -8.69 13.38
C TRP A 82 2.81 -9.16 14.63
N ALA A 83 2.45 -10.33 15.16
CA ALA A 83 2.98 -10.82 16.42
C ALA A 83 3.52 -12.24 16.29
N ALA A 84 4.72 -12.46 16.82
CA ALA A 84 5.31 -13.78 16.93
C ALA A 84 6.05 -13.97 18.26
N THR A 85 6.08 -15.20 18.72
CA THR A 85 6.74 -15.61 19.96
C THR A 85 7.64 -16.80 19.73
N ASP A 86 8.77 -16.83 20.40
CA ASP A 86 9.80 -17.86 20.22
C ASP A 86 10.31 -18.40 21.55
N HIS A 87 10.40 -19.73 21.69
CA HIS A 87 10.98 -20.46 22.83
C HIS A 87 10.76 -19.78 24.21
N ASN A 88 9.49 -19.60 24.58
CA ASN A 88 9.10 -19.04 25.88
C ASN A 88 8.99 -20.13 26.95
N ILE A 89 9.60 -19.89 28.10
CA ILE A 89 9.41 -20.71 29.31
C ILE A 89 8.35 -20.04 30.23
N ASP A 90 8.14 -18.74 30.08
CA ASP A 90 7.20 -17.94 30.86
C ASP A 90 5.82 -17.77 30.18
N ASN A 91 4.96 -16.95 30.79
CA ASN A 91 3.59 -16.72 30.32
C ASN A 91 3.48 -15.73 29.13
N THR A 92 4.59 -15.36 28.48
CA THR A 92 4.60 -14.37 27.39
C THR A 92 3.62 -14.72 26.27
N THR A 93 3.61 -15.99 25.85
CA THR A 93 2.77 -16.45 24.74
C THR A 93 1.29 -16.29 25.05
N ALA A 94 0.83 -16.69 26.24
CA ALA A 94 -0.58 -16.59 26.58
C ALA A 94 -1.02 -15.13 26.73
N MET A 95 -0.23 -14.31 27.42
CA MET A 95 -0.52 -12.89 27.63
C MET A 95 -0.61 -12.12 26.30
N LEU A 96 0.32 -12.35 25.38
CA LEU A 96 0.30 -11.69 24.07
C LEU A 96 -0.91 -12.14 23.25
N ARG A 97 -1.23 -13.45 23.24
CA ARG A 97 -2.41 -13.97 22.52
C ARG A 97 -3.72 -13.44 23.07
N GLU A 98 -3.85 -13.36 24.40
CA GLU A 98 -5.04 -12.80 25.05
C GLU A 98 -5.22 -11.33 24.69
N TRP A 99 -4.14 -10.55 24.78
CA TRP A 99 -4.17 -9.14 24.40
C TRP A 99 -4.59 -8.94 22.94
N LEU A 100 -3.98 -9.67 21.99
CA LEU A 100 -4.31 -9.57 20.57
C LEU A 100 -5.79 -9.85 20.29
N LYS A 101 -6.37 -10.87 20.93
CA LYS A 101 -7.81 -11.17 20.82
C LYS A 101 -8.68 -10.02 21.33
N ASN A 102 -8.29 -9.39 22.42
CA ASN A 102 -9.04 -8.28 23.01
C ASN A 102 -8.99 -7.03 22.14
N VAL A 103 -7.85 -6.74 21.50
CA VAL A 103 -7.69 -5.50 20.71
C VAL A 103 -7.95 -5.65 19.21
N GLN A 104 -8.13 -6.87 18.69
CA GLN A 104 -8.21 -7.14 17.25
C GLN A 104 -9.19 -6.24 16.48
N HIS A 105 -10.29 -5.85 17.11
CA HIS A 105 -11.35 -5.06 16.50
C HIS A 105 -11.02 -3.56 16.38
N LEU A 106 -9.97 -3.09 17.07
CA LEU A 106 -9.52 -1.69 17.04
C LEU A 106 -8.50 -1.44 15.93
N TYR A 107 -7.72 -2.47 15.58
CA TYR A 107 -6.62 -2.39 14.64
C TYR A 107 -7.07 -2.70 13.21
N HIS A 108 -6.31 -2.24 12.21
CA HIS A 108 -6.59 -2.49 10.80
C HIS A 108 -6.55 -3.98 10.47
N ASP A 109 -5.51 -4.65 10.96
CA ASP A 109 -5.26 -6.07 10.74
C ASP A 109 -4.43 -6.61 11.90
N VAL A 110 -4.62 -7.90 12.23
CA VAL A 110 -3.87 -8.56 13.31
C VAL A 110 -3.50 -9.98 12.88
N GLU A 111 -2.20 -10.21 12.77
CA GLU A 111 -1.63 -11.51 12.38
C GLU A 111 -0.85 -12.14 13.54
N TRP A 112 -1.19 -13.40 13.86
CA TRP A 112 -0.48 -14.22 14.85
C TRP A 112 0.33 -15.31 14.14
N ARG A 113 1.65 -15.35 14.39
CA ARG A 113 2.55 -16.39 13.89
C ARG A 113 3.11 -17.22 15.06
N PRO A 114 2.66 -18.47 15.24
CA PRO A 114 3.34 -19.40 16.14
C PRO A 114 4.67 -19.80 15.50
N MET A 115 5.79 -19.57 16.20
CA MET A 115 7.13 -19.88 15.71
C MET A 115 7.59 -21.30 16.09
N GLU A 116 6.79 -22.03 16.87
CA GLU A 116 7.16 -23.34 17.44
C GLU A 116 7.17 -24.50 16.45
N GLU A 117 6.67 -24.33 15.23
CA GLU A 117 6.61 -25.41 14.24
C GLU A 117 7.43 -25.03 12.99
N PRO A 118 8.55 -25.71 12.71
CA PRO A 118 9.25 -25.53 11.44
C PRO A 118 8.35 -25.98 10.28
N PRO A 119 8.45 -25.33 9.10
CA PRO A 119 7.70 -25.72 7.91
C PRO A 119 8.10 -27.09 7.36
#